data_AF-L8GMH0-F1
#
_entry.id   AF-L8GMH0-F1
#
_cell.length_a   1.000
_cell.length_b   1.000
_cell.length_c   1.000
_cell.angle_alpha   90.00
_cell.angle_beta   90.00
_cell.angle_gamma   90.00
#
_symmetry.space_group_name_H-M   'P 1'
#
loop_
_entity.id
_entity.type
_entity.pdbx_description
1 polymer ?
#
loop_
_entity_poly.entity_id
_entity_poly.type
_entity_poly.pdbx_seq_one_letter_code
_entity_poly.pdbx_strand_id
1 'polypeptide(L)'
;MEELGTATAAPTFSYAALQAELSLQGSSAQADQPSTSTDAGLHLQDFFAHLCTHGFARLRLGADEVRCLVEMYGQAREFFGLPEYFKDSVCPYRPSLEIGYSHVRHLAKEFFAVRLTADGQSIETNGAELIPDEYQTLAVESFKLMDGLAKDCLKYIATGLKVDPAKLTSLAEDFPLADRSAHSVSFLHVFKYSSTEAGHVAMPCPPHTDSGLVTVIPCAQAPGLEILVQSHTFVCRVVGRVVGRQCRVVSCRVVSCRVVSCRVVA
;
A
#
# COMPACT_ATOMS: atom_id res chain seq x y z
N MET A 1 7.81 35.91 9.99
CA MET A 1 7.85 34.65 10.75
C MET A 1 6.49 34.02 10.52
N GLU A 2 6.34 33.26 9.44
CA GLU A 2 5.13 32.48 9.20
C GLU A 2 5.13 31.34 10.22
N GLU A 3 4.05 31.23 10.98
CA GLU A 3 3.81 30.13 11.89
C GLU A 3 3.87 28.83 11.07
N LEU A 4 4.82 27.93 11.40
CA LEU A 4 4.76 26.55 10.93
C LEU A 4 3.46 25.97 11.47
N GLY A 5 2.43 25.96 10.64
CA GLY A 5 1.13 25.37 10.95
C GLY A 5 1.33 23.97 11.49
N THR A 6 0.75 23.71 12.67
CA THR A 6 0.71 22.37 13.25
C THR A 6 0.08 21.44 12.21
N ALA A 7 0.85 20.49 11.67
CA ALA A 7 0.32 19.52 10.73
C ALA A 7 -0.93 18.88 11.36
N THR A 8 -2.08 18.97 10.71
CA THR A 8 -3.36 18.40 11.18
C THR A 8 -3.43 16.93 10.82
N ALA A 9 -3.74 16.05 11.79
CA ALA A 9 -3.76 14.60 11.59
C ALA A 9 -4.60 14.21 10.38
N ALA A 10 -4.03 13.44 9.45
CA ALA A 10 -4.82 12.90 8.35
C ALA A 10 -5.98 12.08 8.95
N PRO A 11 -7.24 12.34 8.53
CA PRO A 11 -8.40 11.60 8.98
C PRO A 11 -8.19 10.10 8.76
N THR A 12 -8.76 9.31 9.66
CA THR A 12 -8.72 7.85 9.59
C THR A 12 -10.14 7.36 9.31
N PHE A 13 -10.32 6.70 8.18
CA PHE A 13 -11.58 6.15 7.72
C PHE A 13 -11.71 4.69 8.17
N SER A 14 -12.89 4.29 8.64
CA SER A 14 -13.14 2.90 9.03
C SER A 14 -13.41 2.05 7.79
N TYR A 15 -12.61 1.01 7.56
CA TYR A 15 -12.80 0.12 6.41
C TYR A 15 -14.19 -0.54 6.42
N ALA A 16 -14.60 -1.08 7.58
CA ALA A 16 -15.92 -1.69 7.74
C ALA A 16 -17.08 -0.71 7.45
N ALA A 17 -16.91 0.58 7.79
CA ALA A 17 -17.93 1.58 7.50
C ALA A 17 -18.04 1.87 6.00
N LEU A 18 -16.90 2.03 5.31
CA LEU A 18 -16.87 2.22 3.85
C LEU A 18 -17.44 1.02 3.11
N GLN A 19 -17.15 -0.21 3.57
CA GLN A 19 -17.75 -1.43 3.02
C GLN A 19 -19.27 -1.47 3.20
N ALA A 20 -19.76 -1.19 4.41
CA ALA A 20 -21.20 -1.19 4.69
C ALA A 20 -21.94 -0.17 3.82
N GLU A 21 -21.38 1.03 3.67
CA GLU A 21 -21.93 2.07 2.80
C GLU A 21 -21.97 1.64 1.32
N LEU A 22 -20.89 1.04 0.82
CA LEU A 22 -20.83 0.54 -0.56
C LEU A 22 -21.89 -0.55 -0.81
N SER A 23 -22.11 -1.45 0.15
CA SER A 23 -23.14 -2.50 0.04
C SER A 23 -24.56 -1.94 0.00
N LEU A 24 -24.84 -0.85 0.73
CA LEU A 24 -26.15 -0.20 0.71
C LEU A 24 -26.45 0.44 -0.65
N GLN A 25 -25.47 1.07 -1.29
CA GLN A 25 -25.64 1.70 -2.61
C GLN A 25 -25.91 0.68 -3.72
N GLY A 26 -25.33 -0.52 -3.65
CA GLY A 26 -25.62 -1.60 -4.60
C GLY A 26 -27.05 -2.15 -4.50
N SER A 27 -27.69 -1.99 -3.34
CA SER A 27 -29.07 -2.48 -3.10
C SER A 27 -30.15 -1.47 -3.49
N SER A 28 -29.83 -0.18 -3.56
CA SER A 28 -30.80 0.88 -3.87
C SER A 28 -31.10 1.06 -5.36
N ALA A 29 -30.42 0.36 -6.27
CA ALA A 29 -30.67 0.42 -7.71
C ALA A 29 -32.04 -0.16 -8.15
N GLN A 30 -32.91 -0.56 -7.20
CA GLN A 30 -34.23 -1.12 -7.46
C GLN A 30 -35.42 -0.38 -6.79
N ALA A 31 -35.20 0.76 -6.12
CA ALA A 31 -36.29 1.48 -5.46
C ALA A 31 -36.34 2.97 -5.86
N ASP A 32 -37.32 3.33 -6.70
CA ASP A 32 -37.74 4.71 -7.03
C ASP A 32 -38.40 5.41 -5.83
N GLN A 33 -37.73 5.46 -4.68
CA GLN A 33 -38.18 6.25 -3.54
C GLN A 33 -37.11 7.23 -3.06
N PRO A 34 -37.46 8.52 -2.85
CA PRO A 34 -36.55 9.51 -2.30
C PRO A 34 -36.32 9.21 -0.82
N SER A 35 -35.20 8.57 -0.49
CA SER A 35 -34.79 8.31 0.89
C SER A 35 -34.08 9.53 1.47
N THR A 36 -34.56 9.99 2.62
CA THR A 36 -34.07 11.15 3.37
C THR A 36 -33.00 10.80 4.40
N SER A 37 -32.24 9.71 4.23
CA SER A 37 -31.18 9.34 5.18
C SER A 37 -29.89 10.10 4.88
N THR A 38 -29.63 11.17 5.62
CA THR A 38 -28.61 12.19 5.33
C THR A 38 -27.19 11.84 5.81
N ASP A 39 -26.99 10.77 6.58
CA ASP A 39 -25.66 10.43 7.14
C ASP A 39 -24.93 9.30 6.42
N ALA A 40 -25.64 8.37 5.78
CA ALA A 40 -25.03 7.16 5.23
C ALA A 40 -24.22 7.37 3.94
N GLY A 41 -24.17 8.59 3.39
CA GLY A 41 -23.43 8.92 2.16
C GLY A 41 -22.17 9.77 2.38
N LEU A 42 -21.87 10.13 3.63
CA LEU A 42 -20.82 11.10 3.93
C LEU A 42 -19.43 10.43 3.93
N HIS A 43 -19.30 9.17 4.33
CA HIS A 43 -17.97 8.58 4.51
C HIS A 43 -17.25 8.27 3.20
N LEU A 44 -17.94 7.74 2.17
CA LEU A 44 -17.31 7.51 0.86
C LEU A 44 -16.96 8.83 0.16
N GLN A 45 -17.85 9.82 0.22
CA GLN A 45 -17.61 11.11 -0.40
C GLN A 45 -16.46 11.86 0.29
N ASP A 46 -16.39 11.81 1.63
CA ASP A 46 -15.28 12.39 2.40
C ASP A 46 -13.96 11.66 2.13
N PHE A 47 -13.99 10.33 2.04
CA PHE A 47 -12.82 9.53 1.67
C PHE A 47 -12.28 9.93 0.29
N PHE A 48 -13.16 10.02 -0.71
CA PHE A 48 -12.80 10.43 -2.06
C PHE A 48 -12.29 11.87 -2.11
N ALA A 49 -12.99 12.82 -1.47
CA ALA A 49 -12.57 14.22 -1.41
C ALA A 49 -11.20 14.39 -0.74
N HIS A 50 -10.94 13.61 0.32
CA HIS A 50 -9.65 13.59 0.99
C HIS A 50 -8.54 13.06 0.06
N LEU A 51 -8.79 11.95 -0.65
CA LEU A 51 -7.85 11.42 -1.64
C LEU A 51 -7.55 12.42 -2.76
N CYS A 52 -8.56 13.13 -3.30
CA CYS A 52 -8.33 14.15 -4.31
C CYS A 52 -7.46 15.31 -3.82
N THR A 53 -7.58 15.66 -2.54
CA THR A 53 -6.85 16.78 -1.93
C THR A 53 -5.40 16.41 -1.58
N HIS A 54 -5.21 15.24 -0.98
CA HIS A 54 -3.92 14.87 -0.39
C HIS A 54 -3.18 13.78 -1.13
N GLY A 55 -3.87 13.01 -1.98
CA GLY A 55 -3.32 11.87 -2.68
C GLY A 55 -3.12 10.62 -1.81
N PHE A 56 -3.60 10.62 -0.57
CA PHE A 56 -3.52 9.47 0.33
C PHE A 56 -4.68 9.49 1.33
N ALA A 57 -4.97 8.33 1.92
CA ALA A 57 -5.95 8.20 2.98
C ALA A 57 -5.52 7.10 3.96
N ARG A 58 -5.96 7.20 5.22
CA ARG A 58 -5.70 6.18 6.24
C ARG A 58 -6.94 5.34 6.46
N LEU A 59 -6.78 4.02 6.32
CA LEU A 59 -7.82 3.06 6.65
C LEU A 59 -7.56 2.42 8.02
N ARG A 60 -8.61 2.30 8.82
CA ARG A 60 -8.64 1.48 10.02
C ARG A 60 -9.24 0.13 9.65
N LEU A 61 -8.41 -0.90 9.74
CA LEU A 61 -8.81 -2.28 9.47
C LEU A 61 -9.41 -2.94 10.72
N GLY A 62 -10.12 -4.04 10.53
CA GLY A 62 -10.62 -4.90 11.61
C GLY A 62 -9.52 -5.75 12.22
N ALA A 63 -9.87 -6.49 13.28
CA ALA A 63 -8.91 -7.27 14.04
C ALA A 63 -8.33 -8.44 13.24
N ASP A 64 -9.14 -9.07 12.38
CA ASP A 64 -8.72 -10.22 11.57
C ASP A 64 -7.77 -9.80 10.45
N GLU A 65 -8.04 -8.69 9.75
CA GLU A 65 -7.13 -8.16 8.74
C GLU A 65 -5.80 -7.72 9.37
N VAL A 66 -5.84 -7.08 10.54
CA VAL A 66 -4.63 -6.71 11.29
C VAL A 66 -3.84 -7.95 11.71
N ARG A 67 -4.50 -9.01 12.20
CA ARG A 67 -3.84 -10.26 12.59
C ARG A 67 -3.07 -10.87 11.43
N CYS A 68 -3.70 -11.04 10.28
CA CYS A 68 -3.09 -11.59 9.07
C CYS A 68 -1.80 -10.82 8.69
N LEU A 69 -1.87 -9.49 8.68
CA LEU A 69 -0.71 -8.65 8.34
C LEU A 69 0.41 -8.73 9.39
N VAL A 70 0.08 -8.82 10.68
CA VAL A 70 1.05 -8.97 11.77
C VAL A 70 1.77 -10.33 11.70
N GLU A 71 1.05 -11.40 11.41
CA GLU A 71 1.62 -12.74 11.21
C GLU A 71 2.59 -12.75 10.03
N MET A 72 2.21 -12.13 8.91
CA MET A 72 3.08 -11.97 7.75
C MET A 72 4.33 -11.14 8.06
N TYR A 73 4.24 -10.11 8.89
CA TYR A 73 5.43 -9.38 9.35
C TYR A 73 6.37 -10.25 10.19
N GLY A 74 5.83 -11.16 11.00
CA GLY A 74 6.62 -12.15 11.74
C GLY A 74 7.40 -13.04 10.79
N GLN A 75 6.71 -13.68 9.84
CA GLN A 75 7.29 -14.55 8.83
C GLN A 75 8.32 -13.83 7.94
N ALA A 76 8.04 -12.60 7.53
CA ALA A 76 8.98 -11.77 6.78
C ALA A 76 10.28 -11.52 7.55
N ARG A 77 10.22 -11.29 8.87
CA ARG A 77 11.42 -11.09 9.70
C ARG A 77 12.29 -12.34 9.72
N GLU A 78 11.68 -13.51 9.83
CA GLU A 78 12.40 -14.79 9.78
C GLU A 78 13.08 -14.96 8.42
N PHE A 79 12.34 -14.77 7.32
CA PHE A 79 12.89 -14.84 5.96
C PHE A 79 14.07 -13.88 5.78
N PHE A 80 13.94 -12.61 6.14
CA PHE A 80 15.02 -11.64 5.97
C PHE A 80 16.20 -11.82 6.93
N GLY A 81 16.02 -12.62 8.00
CA GLY A 81 17.07 -13.07 8.90
C GLY A 81 17.95 -14.18 8.31
N LEU A 82 17.52 -14.82 7.23
CA LEU A 82 18.28 -15.85 6.53
C LEU A 82 19.51 -15.24 5.81
N PRO A 83 20.58 -16.05 5.58
CA PRO A 83 21.73 -15.62 4.80
C PRO A 83 21.34 -15.14 3.40
N GLU A 84 22.02 -14.11 2.89
CA GLU A 84 21.75 -13.52 1.57
C GLU A 84 21.82 -14.57 0.44
N TYR A 85 22.82 -15.44 0.45
CA TYR A 85 22.97 -16.49 -0.56
C TYR A 85 21.76 -17.45 -0.58
N PHE A 86 21.14 -17.70 0.58
CA PHE A 86 19.99 -18.57 0.67
C PHE A 86 18.76 -17.90 0.04
N LYS A 87 18.49 -16.65 0.42
CA LYS A 87 17.37 -15.86 -0.13
C LYS A 87 17.48 -15.71 -1.66
N ASP A 88 18.68 -15.44 -2.16
CA ASP A 88 18.94 -15.32 -3.60
C ASP A 88 18.77 -16.65 -4.34
N SER A 89 19.16 -17.77 -3.71
CA SER A 89 19.00 -19.11 -4.31
C SER A 89 17.55 -19.60 -4.35
N VAL A 90 16.76 -19.30 -3.31
CA VAL A 90 15.36 -19.76 -3.17
C VAL A 90 14.38 -18.87 -3.90
N CYS A 91 14.72 -17.59 -4.07
CA CYS A 91 13.84 -16.60 -4.67
C CYS A 91 14.63 -15.62 -5.54
N PRO A 92 15.33 -16.06 -6.61
CA PRO A 92 16.13 -15.16 -7.42
C PRO A 92 15.26 -14.06 -8.04
N TYR A 93 15.75 -12.80 -8.00
CA TYR A 93 15.04 -11.69 -8.62
C TYR A 93 14.97 -11.85 -10.15
N ARG A 94 13.77 -11.68 -10.70
CA ARG A 94 13.49 -11.72 -12.13
C ARG A 94 13.02 -10.34 -12.60
N PRO A 95 13.92 -9.47 -13.12
CA PRO A 95 13.58 -8.10 -13.48
C PRO A 95 12.44 -7.98 -14.51
N SER A 96 12.32 -8.94 -15.44
CA SER A 96 11.25 -8.96 -16.44
C SER A 96 9.86 -9.19 -15.86
N LEU A 97 9.79 -9.78 -14.66
CA LEU A 97 8.56 -10.10 -13.96
C LEU A 97 8.40 -9.29 -12.66
N GLU A 98 9.42 -8.55 -12.23
CA GLU A 98 9.48 -7.79 -10.98
C GLU A 98 9.11 -8.63 -9.74
N ILE A 99 9.56 -9.89 -9.69
CA ILE A 99 9.35 -10.82 -8.57
C ILE A 99 10.65 -11.45 -8.11
N GLY A 100 10.69 -11.92 -6.87
CA GLY A 100 11.86 -12.49 -6.20
C GLY A 100 12.52 -11.53 -5.19
N TYR A 101 13.65 -11.96 -4.66
CA TYR A 101 14.44 -11.30 -3.63
C TYR A 101 15.57 -10.46 -4.24
N SER A 102 15.75 -9.23 -3.76
CA SER A 102 16.88 -8.38 -4.15
C SER A 102 17.41 -7.57 -2.97
N HIS A 103 18.74 -7.40 -2.94
CA HIS A 103 19.45 -6.55 -1.98
C HIS A 103 20.04 -5.30 -2.67
N VAL A 104 19.46 -4.14 -2.37
CA VAL A 104 19.93 -2.84 -2.82
C VAL A 104 20.87 -2.23 -1.77
N ARG A 105 22.12 -2.70 -1.74
CA ARG A 105 23.11 -2.38 -0.69
C ARG A 105 23.32 -0.87 -0.46
N HIS A 106 23.37 -0.09 -1.54
CA HIS A 106 23.58 1.36 -1.44
C HIS A 106 22.40 2.13 -0.83
N LEU A 107 21.23 1.49 -0.72
CA LEU A 107 20.05 2.04 -0.03
C LEU A 107 19.79 1.35 1.31
N ALA A 108 20.69 0.47 1.78
CA ALA A 108 20.46 -0.36 2.97
C ALA A 108 19.07 -1.05 2.95
N LYS A 109 18.61 -1.45 1.76
CA LYS A 109 17.26 -1.96 1.51
C LYS A 109 17.34 -3.35 0.90
N GLU A 110 16.58 -4.28 1.45
CA GLU A 110 16.28 -5.57 0.85
C GLU A 110 14.78 -5.65 0.59
N PHE A 111 14.39 -6.38 -0.44
CA PHE A 111 12.98 -6.64 -0.70
C PHE A 111 12.75 -8.03 -1.26
N PHE A 112 11.52 -8.50 -1.08
CA PHE A 112 10.98 -9.71 -1.67
C PHE A 112 9.64 -9.38 -2.29
N ALA A 113 9.51 -9.65 -3.59
CA ALA A 113 8.34 -9.33 -4.40
C ALA A 113 7.67 -10.63 -4.87
N VAL A 114 6.35 -10.73 -4.71
CA VAL A 114 5.58 -11.90 -5.15
C VAL A 114 4.34 -11.51 -5.92
N ARG A 115 3.94 -12.42 -6.80
CA ARG A 115 2.63 -12.49 -7.45
C ARG A 115 1.97 -13.81 -7.07
N LEU A 116 0.66 -13.89 -7.24
CA LEU A 116 -0.04 -15.17 -7.19
C LEU A 116 0.01 -15.86 -8.56
N THR A 117 0.15 -17.18 -8.54
CA THR A 117 -0.07 -18.05 -9.71
C THR A 117 -1.48 -17.91 -10.25
N ALA A 118 -1.73 -18.23 -11.52
CA ALA A 118 -3.03 -18.04 -12.18
C ALA A 118 -4.25 -18.57 -11.39
N ASP A 119 -4.09 -19.68 -10.66
CA ASP A 119 -5.12 -20.29 -9.81
C ASP A 119 -5.38 -19.55 -8.48
N GLY A 120 -4.55 -18.57 -8.16
CA GLY A 120 -4.60 -17.79 -6.92
C GLY A 120 -4.28 -18.60 -5.66
N GLN A 121 -3.69 -19.80 -5.77
CA GLN A 121 -3.45 -20.70 -4.63
C GLN A 121 -2.02 -20.69 -4.12
N SER A 122 -1.07 -20.20 -4.90
CA SER A 122 0.34 -20.18 -4.52
C SER A 122 1.01 -18.88 -4.97
N ILE A 123 2.19 -18.60 -4.40
CA ILE A 123 3.04 -17.50 -4.84
C ILE A 123 3.95 -17.95 -5.98
N GLU A 124 4.13 -17.09 -6.98
CA GLU A 124 5.02 -17.35 -8.10
C GLU A 124 6.49 -17.20 -7.66
N THR A 125 7.17 -18.32 -7.44
CA THR A 125 8.58 -18.36 -7.02
C THR A 125 9.35 -19.46 -7.74
N ASN A 126 10.65 -19.26 -7.92
CA ASN A 126 11.55 -20.30 -8.43
C ASN A 126 12.09 -21.11 -7.26
N GLY A 127 11.41 -22.19 -6.88
CA GLY A 127 11.80 -23.02 -5.73
C GLY A 127 10.85 -22.91 -4.55
N ALA A 128 9.54 -22.89 -4.82
CA ALA A 128 8.50 -22.94 -3.79
C ALA A 128 8.75 -24.03 -2.74
N GLU A 129 9.30 -25.19 -3.16
CA GLU A 129 9.67 -26.30 -2.27
C GLU A 129 10.66 -25.94 -1.15
N LEU A 130 11.43 -24.86 -1.30
CA LEU A 130 12.42 -24.40 -0.32
C LEU A 130 11.88 -23.30 0.59
N ILE A 131 10.70 -22.76 0.30
CA ILE A 131 10.01 -21.79 1.15
C ILE A 131 9.10 -22.58 2.10
N PRO A 132 9.19 -22.37 3.43
CA PRO A 132 8.30 -23.04 4.38
C PRO A 132 6.83 -22.90 3.99
N ASP A 133 6.07 -23.99 4.05
CA ASP A 133 4.65 -24.02 3.67
C ASP A 133 3.84 -22.94 4.40
N GLU A 134 4.12 -22.75 5.70
CA GLU A 134 3.49 -21.71 6.52
C GLU A 134 3.72 -20.30 5.96
N TYR A 135 4.95 -20.00 5.50
CA TYR A 135 5.27 -18.72 4.86
C TYR A 135 4.48 -18.55 3.55
N GLN A 136 4.39 -19.61 2.73
CA GLN A 136 3.65 -19.56 1.48
C GLN A 136 2.16 -19.32 1.71
N THR A 137 1.55 -20.04 2.65
CA THR A 137 0.14 -19.84 3.04
C THR A 137 -0.12 -18.40 3.48
N LEU A 138 0.69 -17.89 4.40
CA LEU A 138 0.53 -16.51 4.91
C LEU A 138 0.81 -15.46 3.84
N ALA A 139 1.75 -15.70 2.93
CA ALA A 139 2.00 -14.80 1.79
C ALA A 139 0.80 -14.75 0.83
N VAL A 140 0.16 -15.90 0.55
CA VAL A 140 -1.04 -15.97 -0.29
C VAL A 140 -2.22 -15.26 0.38
N GLU A 141 -2.46 -15.52 1.67
CA GLU A 141 -3.53 -14.87 2.44
C GLU A 141 -3.33 -13.36 2.51
N SER A 142 -2.11 -12.92 2.82
CA SER A 142 -1.76 -11.50 2.86
C SER A 142 -1.89 -10.84 1.51
N PHE A 143 -1.49 -11.51 0.43
CA PHE A 143 -1.68 -10.99 -0.92
C PHE A 143 -3.16 -10.79 -1.20
N LYS A 144 -4.00 -11.82 -0.96
CA LYS A 144 -5.44 -11.75 -1.21
C LYS A 144 -6.12 -10.64 -0.40
N LEU A 145 -5.72 -10.48 0.86
CA LEU A 145 -6.19 -9.39 1.71
C LEU A 145 -5.81 -8.02 1.11
N MET A 146 -4.55 -7.82 0.76
CA MET A 146 -4.05 -6.54 0.23
C MET A 146 -4.63 -6.20 -1.16
N ASP A 147 -4.77 -7.19 -2.03
CA ASP A 147 -5.43 -7.06 -3.33
C ASP A 147 -6.92 -6.74 -3.17
N GLY A 148 -7.61 -7.41 -2.24
CA GLY A 148 -9.00 -7.12 -1.89
C GLY A 148 -9.18 -5.69 -1.38
N LEU A 149 -8.31 -5.24 -0.47
CA LEU A 149 -8.29 -3.86 0.03
C LEU A 149 -8.07 -2.85 -1.09
N ALA A 150 -7.15 -3.12 -2.01
CA ALA A 150 -6.88 -2.24 -3.16
C ALA A 150 -8.09 -2.15 -4.10
N LYS A 151 -8.72 -3.30 -4.41
CA LYS A 151 -9.94 -3.35 -5.23
C LYS A 151 -11.11 -2.64 -4.57
N ASP A 152 -11.30 -2.77 -3.26
CA ASP A 152 -12.34 -2.03 -2.55
C ASP A 152 -12.06 -0.52 -2.55
N CYS A 153 -10.80 -0.09 -2.39
CA CYS A 153 -10.43 1.31 -2.56
C CYS A 153 -10.77 1.84 -3.95
N LEU A 154 -10.52 1.05 -5.00
CA LEU A 154 -10.93 1.41 -6.36
C LEU A 154 -12.45 1.57 -6.47
N LYS A 155 -13.24 0.68 -5.86
CA LYS A 155 -14.70 0.84 -5.83
C LYS A 155 -15.13 2.13 -5.13
N TYR A 156 -14.52 2.47 -4.00
CA TYR A 156 -14.81 3.73 -3.30
C TYR A 156 -14.46 4.96 -4.14
N ILE A 157 -13.33 4.93 -4.83
CA ILE A 157 -12.91 5.98 -5.76
C ILE A 157 -13.90 6.09 -6.92
N ALA A 158 -14.33 4.97 -7.50
CA ALA A 158 -15.31 4.94 -8.59
C ALA A 158 -16.66 5.53 -8.17
N THR A 159 -17.15 5.17 -6.97
CA THR A 159 -18.35 5.76 -6.38
C THR A 159 -18.22 7.28 -6.25
N GLY A 160 -17.10 7.77 -5.69
CA GLY A 160 -16.86 9.21 -5.56
C GLY A 160 -16.75 9.94 -6.91
N LEU A 161 -16.23 9.28 -7.93
CA LEU A 161 -16.20 9.75 -9.31
C LEU A 161 -17.55 9.64 -10.03
N LYS A 162 -18.56 9.02 -9.42
CA LYS A 162 -19.86 8.69 -10.03
C LYS A 162 -19.72 7.88 -11.31
N VAL A 163 -18.75 6.96 -11.33
CA VAL A 163 -18.57 5.98 -12.41
C VAL A 163 -18.88 4.58 -11.88
N ASP A 164 -19.22 3.67 -12.79
CA ASP A 164 -19.48 2.28 -12.46
C ASP A 164 -18.24 1.63 -11.80
N PRO A 165 -18.34 1.17 -10.53
CA PRO A 165 -17.24 0.52 -9.83
C PRO A 165 -16.65 -0.66 -10.59
N ALA A 166 -17.47 -1.44 -11.30
CA ALA A 166 -17.03 -2.60 -12.05
C ALA A 166 -16.03 -2.22 -13.16
N LYS A 167 -16.24 -1.06 -13.81
CA LYS A 167 -15.35 -0.59 -14.88
C LYS A 167 -13.97 -0.19 -14.38
N LEU A 168 -13.89 0.37 -13.16
CA LEU A 168 -12.61 0.78 -12.60
C LEU A 168 -11.85 -0.43 -12.04
N THR A 169 -12.55 -1.37 -11.40
CA THR A 169 -11.92 -2.60 -10.91
C THR A 169 -11.50 -3.52 -12.04
N SER A 170 -12.22 -3.54 -13.17
CA SER A 170 -11.81 -4.36 -14.31
C SER A 170 -10.47 -3.91 -14.91
N LEU A 171 -10.05 -2.65 -14.73
CA LEU A 171 -8.70 -2.21 -15.10
C LEU A 171 -7.59 -2.91 -14.29
N ALA A 172 -7.91 -3.38 -13.08
CA ALA A 172 -7.01 -4.16 -12.24
C ALA A 172 -7.06 -5.67 -12.54
N GLU A 173 -8.01 -6.14 -13.35
CA GLU A 173 -8.24 -7.56 -13.64
C GLU A 173 -7.92 -7.90 -15.10
N ASP A 174 -8.36 -7.06 -16.03
CA ASP A 174 -8.29 -7.29 -17.48
C ASP A 174 -7.02 -6.75 -18.13
N PHE A 175 -6.08 -6.18 -17.35
CA PHE A 175 -4.86 -5.65 -17.93
C PHE A 175 -4.01 -6.83 -18.45
N PRO A 176 -3.73 -6.88 -19.76
CA PRO A 176 -3.05 -8.03 -20.35
C PRO A 176 -1.65 -8.14 -19.76
N LEU A 177 -1.46 -9.13 -18.89
CA LEU A 177 -0.14 -9.51 -18.47
C LEU A 177 0.54 -10.13 -19.68
N ALA A 178 1.71 -9.59 -20.03
CA ALA A 178 2.59 -10.20 -21.03
C ALA A 178 2.91 -11.67 -20.67
N ASP A 179 2.80 -11.99 -19.37
CA ASP A 179 2.89 -13.33 -18.83
C ASP A 179 1.53 -13.80 -18.30
N ARG A 180 0.91 -14.77 -18.98
CA ARG A 180 -0.41 -15.34 -18.63
C ARG A 180 -0.38 -16.22 -17.36
N SER A 181 0.76 -16.33 -16.70
CA SER A 181 0.98 -17.20 -15.54
C SER A 181 0.42 -16.65 -14.21
N ALA A 182 0.04 -15.38 -14.15
CA ALA A 182 -0.31 -14.69 -12.91
C ALA A 182 -1.82 -14.43 -12.74
N HIS A 183 -2.29 -14.50 -11.49
CA HIS A 183 -3.70 -14.31 -11.10
C HIS A 183 -4.23 -12.90 -11.34
N SER A 184 -3.35 -11.91 -11.14
CA SER A 184 -3.70 -10.50 -11.09
C SER A 184 -2.48 -9.67 -11.48
N VAL A 185 -2.71 -8.41 -11.86
CA VAL A 185 -1.61 -7.46 -12.14
C VAL A 185 -1.01 -6.85 -10.88
N SER A 186 -1.56 -7.20 -9.71
CA SER A 186 -1.09 -6.76 -8.41
C SER A 186 0.22 -7.45 -8.02
N PHE A 187 0.99 -6.77 -7.18
CA PHE A 187 2.23 -7.29 -6.60
C PHE A 187 2.22 -7.05 -5.11
N LEU A 188 2.66 -8.05 -4.35
CA LEU A 188 2.99 -7.86 -2.95
C LEU A 188 4.49 -7.69 -2.82
N HIS A 189 4.89 -6.52 -2.36
CA HIS A 189 6.28 -6.26 -1.99
C HIS A 189 6.43 -6.27 -0.48
N VAL A 190 7.41 -7.01 0.02
CA VAL A 190 7.85 -6.98 1.42
C VAL A 190 9.23 -6.34 1.45
N PHE A 191 9.40 -5.31 2.26
CA PHE A 191 10.66 -4.57 2.37
C PHE A 191 11.25 -4.73 3.76
N LYS A 192 12.57 -4.92 3.81
CA LYS A 192 13.40 -4.74 4.99
C LYS A 192 14.35 -3.58 4.72
N TYR A 193 14.37 -2.65 5.66
CA TYR A 193 15.36 -1.58 5.69
C TYR A 193 16.28 -1.85 6.88
N SER A 194 17.57 -1.66 6.67
CA SER A 194 18.57 -1.80 7.72
C SER A 194 18.92 -0.43 8.28
N SER A 195 19.23 -0.37 9.58
CA SER A 195 19.84 0.82 10.15
C SER A 195 21.13 1.12 9.41
N THR A 196 21.27 2.32 8.87
CA THR A 196 22.56 2.79 8.41
C THR A 196 23.41 3.12 9.65
N GLU A 197 24.70 2.75 9.64
CA GLU A 197 25.61 3.22 10.67
C GLU A 197 25.64 4.76 10.65
N ALA A 198 25.70 5.36 11.83
CA ALA A 198 25.65 6.81 12.03
C ALA A 198 26.76 7.50 11.21
N GLY A 199 26.41 7.99 10.02
CA GLY A 199 27.36 8.63 9.11
C GLY A 199 26.98 8.56 7.64
N HIS A 200 26.24 7.52 7.22
CA HIS A 200 25.73 7.42 5.85
C HIS A 200 24.27 7.85 5.78
N VAL A 201 24.04 9.06 5.25
CA VAL A 201 22.73 9.63 4.90
C VAL A 201 22.20 8.98 3.61
N ALA A 202 22.18 7.65 3.55
CA ALA A 202 21.47 6.99 2.45
C ALA A 202 19.98 7.08 2.77
N MET A 203 19.22 7.83 1.97
CA MET A 203 17.76 7.74 2.00
C MET A 203 17.38 6.34 1.49
N PRO A 204 16.84 5.45 2.33
CA PRO A 204 16.61 4.05 1.94
C PRO A 204 15.58 3.89 0.82
N CYS A 205 14.75 4.91 0.63
CA CYS A 205 13.85 5.04 -0.50
C CYS A 205 13.85 6.50 -0.96
N PRO A 206 14.44 6.82 -2.12
CA PRO A 206 14.35 8.17 -2.69
C PRO A 206 12.88 8.57 -2.92
N PRO A 207 12.56 9.88 -2.92
CA PRO A 207 11.23 10.35 -3.28
C PRO A 207 10.82 9.86 -4.67
N HIS A 208 9.65 9.26 -4.78
CA HIS A 208 9.09 8.75 -6.03
C HIS A 208 7.57 8.74 -5.98
N THR A 209 6.96 8.42 -7.11
CA THR A 209 5.54 8.10 -7.22
C THR A 209 5.38 6.65 -7.65
N ASP A 210 4.39 5.97 -7.10
CA ASP A 210 4.05 4.63 -7.58
C ASP A 210 3.42 4.71 -8.97
N SER A 211 3.64 3.68 -9.78
CA SER A 211 3.13 3.58 -11.15
C SER A 211 1.80 2.83 -11.26
N GLY A 212 1.34 2.20 -10.18
CA GLY A 212 0.08 1.46 -10.11
C GLY A 212 -1.16 2.33 -9.95
N LEU A 213 -2.34 1.70 -9.95
CA LEU A 213 -3.61 2.39 -9.74
C LEU A 213 -3.81 2.82 -8.28
N VAL A 214 -3.54 1.89 -7.36
CA VAL A 214 -3.64 2.08 -5.90
C VAL A 214 -2.52 1.29 -5.24
N THR A 215 -1.85 1.89 -4.27
CA THR A 215 -0.91 1.19 -3.38
C THR A 215 -1.49 1.14 -1.97
N VAL A 216 -1.69 -0.07 -1.46
CA VAL A 216 -2.06 -0.27 -0.05
C VAL A 216 -0.80 -0.61 0.74
N ILE A 217 -0.60 0.09 1.85
CA ILE A 217 0.59 -0.07 2.68
C ILE A 217 0.14 -0.25 4.12
N PRO A 218 0.40 -1.41 4.75
CA PRO A 218 0.15 -1.55 6.17
C PRO A 218 1.09 -0.61 6.91
N CYS A 219 0.53 0.21 7.80
CA CYS A 219 1.34 1.11 8.61
C CYS A 219 2.13 0.27 9.63
N ALA A 220 3.42 0.04 9.36
CA ALA A 220 4.30 -0.61 10.32
C ALA A 220 4.41 0.23 11.60
N GLN A 221 4.79 -0.41 12.71
CA GLN A 221 4.88 0.24 14.02
C GLN A 221 6.00 1.28 14.12
N ALA A 222 6.99 1.18 13.23
CA ALA A 222 8.15 2.05 13.25
C ALA A 222 7.96 3.26 12.32
N PRO A 223 8.42 4.44 12.75
CA PRO A 223 8.27 5.66 11.96
C PRO A 223 9.29 5.76 10.83
N GLY A 224 8.84 6.18 9.65
CA GLY A 224 9.74 6.40 8.50
C GLY A 224 9.07 6.84 7.20
N LEU A 225 7.74 6.69 7.10
CA LEU A 225 6.98 7.22 5.98
C LEU A 225 6.82 8.73 6.07
N GLU A 226 7.28 9.41 5.03
CA GLU A 226 6.96 10.81 4.75
C GLU A 226 6.22 10.93 3.42
N ILE A 227 5.09 11.65 3.42
CA ILE A 227 4.33 11.95 2.20
C ILE A 227 4.47 13.43 1.92
N LEU A 228 4.85 13.76 0.68
CA LEU A 228 4.90 15.13 0.20
C LEU A 228 3.48 15.58 -0.17
N VAL A 229 2.95 16.54 0.58
CA VAL A 229 1.63 17.13 0.29
C VAL A 229 1.80 18.43 -0.52
N GLN A 230 0.72 18.87 -1.19
CA GLN A 230 0.71 20.00 -2.13
C GLN A 230 1.28 21.33 -1.57
N SER A 231 1.41 21.48 -0.25
CA SER A 231 2.07 22.63 0.38
C SER A 231 3.62 22.59 0.34
N HIS A 232 4.23 21.68 -0.43
CA HIS A 232 5.69 21.46 -0.48
C HIS A 232 6.32 21.13 0.87
N THR A 233 5.52 20.63 1.81
CA THR A 233 5.96 20.25 3.16
C THR A 233 5.91 18.74 3.27
N PHE A 234 7.01 18.12 3.73
CA PHE A 234 6.99 16.72 4.13
C PHE A 234 6.26 16.61 5.46
N VAL A 235 5.26 15.73 5.53
CA VAL A 235 4.59 15.41 6.79
C VAL A 235 5.05 14.02 7.21
N CYS A 236 6.02 13.96 8.13
CA CYS A 236 6.40 12.71 8.80
C CYS A 236 5.28 12.30 9.75
N ARG A 237 4.68 11.13 9.52
CA ARG A 237 3.47 10.79 10.29
C ARG A 237 3.22 9.32 10.52
N VAL A 238 4.12 8.72 11.27
CA VAL A 238 3.80 7.50 12.00
C VAL A 238 4.26 7.76 13.44
N VAL A 239 3.32 7.70 14.38
CA VAL A 239 3.48 7.97 15.82
C VAL A 239 3.70 9.43 16.24
N GLY A 240 2.60 10.15 16.50
CA GLY A 240 2.38 11.04 17.67
C GLY A 240 3.44 11.99 18.26
N ARG A 241 4.61 12.22 17.66
CA ARG A 241 5.61 13.16 18.17
C ARG A 241 6.14 14.05 17.07
N VAL A 242 5.92 15.35 17.23
CA VAL A 242 6.58 16.41 16.48
C VAL A 242 8.07 16.35 16.81
N VAL A 243 8.89 15.80 15.93
CA VAL A 243 10.34 15.88 16.07
C VAL A 243 10.81 17.14 15.37
N GLY A 244 10.97 18.20 16.17
CA GLY A 244 11.63 19.43 15.73
C GLY A 244 13.12 19.20 15.55
N ARG A 245 13.55 18.74 14.38
CA ARG A 245 14.93 18.94 13.91
C ARG A 245 14.93 19.32 12.44
N GLN A 246 15.62 20.41 12.16
CA GLN A 246 15.73 21.14 10.90
C GLN A 246 16.01 20.23 9.70
N CYS A 247 15.00 19.93 8.89
CA CYS A 247 15.20 19.44 7.52
C CYS A 247 15.59 20.61 6.63
N ARG A 248 16.83 20.60 6.11
CA ARG A 248 17.28 21.56 5.09
C ARG A 248 16.56 21.25 3.78
N VAL A 249 15.63 22.14 3.43
CA VAL A 249 14.82 22.09 2.22
C VAL A 249 15.71 22.38 1.01
N VAL A 250 15.83 21.43 0.09
CA VAL A 250 16.33 21.67 -1.27
C VAL A 250 15.09 21.80 -2.17
N SER A 251 14.83 23.02 -2.64
CA SER A 251 13.70 23.35 -3.51
C SER A 251 13.89 22.77 -4.90
N CYS A 252 12.87 22.11 -5.46
CA CYS A 252 12.79 21.89 -6.91
C CYS A 252 11.37 22.18 -7.42
N ARG A 253 11.31 22.83 -8.59
CA ARG A 253 10.16 23.49 -9.23
C ARG A 253 9.10 22.50 -9.75
N VAL A 254 7.85 22.96 -9.66
CA VAL A 254 6.57 22.31 -10.02
C VAL A 254 6.35 22.13 -11.52
N VAL A 255 5.80 20.99 -11.98
CA VAL A 255 4.69 20.92 -12.97
C VAL A 255 3.87 19.61 -12.79
N SER A 256 2.56 19.77 -12.62
CA SER A 256 1.46 18.78 -12.75
C SER A 256 1.19 17.75 -11.65
N CYS A 257 -0.05 17.82 -11.13
CA CYS A 257 -0.68 16.92 -10.18
C CYS A 257 -0.76 15.48 -10.71
N ARG A 258 -0.21 14.52 -9.97
CA ARG A 258 -0.73 13.15 -9.86
C ARG A 258 -0.57 12.72 -8.41
N VAL A 259 -1.60 12.04 -7.92
CA VAL A 259 -1.82 11.61 -6.54
C VAL A 259 -0.73 10.61 -6.12
N VAL A 260 -0.04 10.88 -5.01
CA VAL A 260 1.16 10.14 -4.57
C VAL A 260 1.07 9.81 -3.09
N SER A 261 1.22 8.53 -2.71
CA SER A 261 1.43 8.16 -1.31
C SER A 261 2.35 6.95 -1.17
N CYS A 262 3.28 7.04 -0.21
CA CYS A 262 4.46 6.18 -0.06
C CYS A 262 4.44 5.41 1.27
N ARG A 263 5.54 4.73 1.63
CA ARG A 263 5.67 3.59 2.57
C ARG A 263 6.40 3.80 3.93
N VAL A 264 6.05 3.00 4.95
CA VAL A 264 6.57 2.97 6.36
C VAL A 264 7.76 2.01 6.54
N VAL A 265 8.70 2.30 7.48
CA VAL A 265 9.96 1.57 7.74
C VAL A 265 10.14 1.22 9.23
N ALA A 266 10.57 -0.02 9.52
CA ALA A 266 11.14 -0.56 10.77
C ALA A 266 12.43 0.16 11.21
#